data_AF-A0A6G3T1S0-F1
#
_entry.id   AF-A0A6G3T1S0-F1
#
_cell.length_a   1.000
_cell.length_b   1.000
_cell.length_c   1.000
_cell.angle_alpha   90.00
_cell.angle_beta   90.00
_cell.angle_gamma   90.00
#
_symmetry.space_group_name_H-M   'P 1'
#
loop_
_entity.id
_entity.type
_entity.pdbx_description
1 polymer ?
#
loop_
_entity_poly.entity_id
_entity_poly.type
_entity_poly.pdbx_seq_one_letter_code
_entity_poly.pdbx_strand_id
1 'polypeptide(L)'
;MTILRHHGNWMAAVAALAVAGLLSGCSGKEERAEESPKLKQCKSLLGAGNVDAAVESAGGGDVEVAGTPQADVLAKSLVAEAKKWQKSDLQHTGYTGCRMDMFEGDQTSGTVDASVKWSVLSLGMLDSPENSRTWRRANESVFVAPEPGPARMQLIAVCAVPGAIASQRSELPLQFEVAGESLGSELRWKTLSTFARSVTEEMGCAKPPVIPSALPPSA
;
A
#
# COMPACT_ATOMS: atom_id res chain seq x y z
N MET A 1 -24.26 -3.28 -81.14
CA MET A 1 -24.54 -2.03 -81.89
C MET A 1 -24.58 -0.93 -80.85
N THR A 2 -23.66 0.02 -80.73
CA THR A 2 -22.69 0.58 -81.67
C THR A 2 -21.54 1.19 -80.85
N ILE A 3 -20.31 1.01 -81.35
CA ILE A 3 -19.07 1.60 -80.87
C ILE A 3 -19.08 3.09 -81.22
N LEU A 4 -18.57 3.98 -80.35
CA LEU A 4 -17.68 5.09 -80.75
C LEU A 4 -17.00 5.73 -79.53
N ARG A 5 -15.72 5.37 -79.38
CA ARG A 5 -14.67 6.18 -78.74
C ARG A 5 -14.22 7.26 -79.72
N HIS A 6 -13.98 8.48 -79.24
CA HIS A 6 -12.73 9.25 -79.42
C HIS A 6 -12.86 10.59 -78.69
N HIS A 7 -12.07 10.84 -77.63
CA HIS A 7 -10.76 11.50 -77.64
C HIS A 7 -10.76 12.91 -78.24
N GLY A 8 -10.59 13.88 -77.35
CA GLY A 8 -10.14 15.23 -77.63
C GLY A 8 -9.56 15.80 -76.34
N ASN A 9 -8.24 15.79 -76.24
CA ASN A 9 -7.44 16.13 -75.06
C ASN A 9 -7.19 17.65 -75.00
N TRP A 10 -6.81 18.13 -73.80
CA TRP A 10 -5.98 19.31 -73.52
C TRP A 10 -6.67 20.67 -73.31
N MET A 11 -6.58 21.16 -72.06
CA MET A 11 -6.29 22.53 -71.56
C MET A 11 -6.72 22.56 -70.09
N ALA A 12 -5.94 21.97 -69.17
CA ALA A 12 -4.97 22.70 -68.35
C ALA A 12 -5.59 23.85 -67.53
N ALA A 13 -6.02 23.53 -66.30
CA ALA A 13 -6.07 24.48 -65.21
C ALA A 13 -5.65 23.74 -63.93
N VAL A 14 -4.38 23.94 -63.59
CA VAL A 14 -3.73 23.48 -62.36
C VAL A 14 -4.23 24.36 -61.21
N ALA A 15 -4.92 23.76 -60.24
CA ALA A 15 -5.11 24.34 -58.92
C ALA A 15 -4.40 23.43 -57.91
N ALA A 16 -3.09 23.65 -57.78
CA ALA A 16 -2.28 23.11 -56.70
C ALA A 16 -2.68 23.81 -55.40
N LEU A 17 -3.53 23.19 -54.59
CA LEU A 17 -3.67 23.55 -53.18
C LEU A 17 -2.57 22.81 -52.41
N ALA A 18 -1.48 23.54 -52.18
CA ALA A 18 -0.44 23.16 -51.25
C ALA A 18 -1.04 23.02 -49.84
N VAL A 19 -1.27 21.79 -49.39
CA VAL A 19 -1.41 21.52 -47.96
C VAL A 19 -0.01 21.62 -47.39
N ALA A 20 0.32 22.82 -46.91
CA ALA A 20 1.51 23.06 -46.13
C ALA A 20 1.48 22.13 -44.91
N GLY A 21 2.40 21.16 -44.92
CA GLY A 21 2.72 20.38 -43.74
C GLY A 21 3.26 21.32 -42.67
N LEU A 22 2.45 21.55 -41.65
CA LEU A 22 2.92 21.93 -40.32
C LEU A 22 2.97 20.64 -39.50
N LEU A 23 4.12 19.98 -39.56
CA LEU A 23 4.59 19.13 -38.47
C LEU A 23 4.91 20.06 -37.28
N SER A 24 3.90 20.58 -36.62
CA SER A 24 4.07 21.18 -35.30
C SER A 24 4.06 20.04 -34.29
N GLY A 25 5.26 19.70 -33.84
CA GLY A 25 5.50 18.60 -32.91
C GLY A 25 4.53 18.62 -31.73
N CYS A 26 3.97 17.45 -31.47
CA CYS A 26 3.40 17.07 -30.19
C CYS A 26 4.49 17.14 -29.12
N SER A 27 4.81 18.33 -28.66
CA SER A 27 5.31 18.52 -27.30
C SER A 27 4.08 18.55 -26.40
N GLY A 28 3.34 17.43 -26.38
CA GLY A 28 2.49 17.10 -25.26
C GLY A 28 3.44 16.96 -24.09
N LYS A 29 3.61 18.07 -23.37
CA LYS A 29 4.08 17.99 -21.99
C LYS A 29 3.01 17.13 -21.34
N GLU A 30 3.32 15.86 -21.10
CA GLU A 30 2.53 15.02 -20.23
C GLU A 30 2.46 15.80 -18.91
N GLU A 31 1.37 16.55 -18.76
CA GLU A 31 0.92 17.00 -17.46
C GLU A 31 0.66 15.71 -16.71
N ARG A 32 1.68 15.29 -15.95
CA ARG A 32 1.59 14.19 -15.01
C ARG A 32 0.28 14.39 -14.27
N ALA A 33 -0.67 13.47 -14.48
CA ALA A 33 -2.02 13.60 -13.93
C ALA A 33 -1.93 13.99 -12.45
N GLU A 34 -2.76 14.94 -12.03
CA GLU A 34 -2.75 15.36 -10.63
C GLU A 34 -2.92 14.14 -9.73
N GLU A 35 -2.01 14.02 -8.76
CA GLU A 35 -2.00 12.89 -7.85
C GLU A 35 -3.33 12.79 -7.08
N SER A 36 -3.95 11.61 -7.15
CA SER A 36 -5.26 11.38 -6.54
C SER A 36 -5.23 11.62 -5.02
N PRO A 37 -6.31 12.16 -4.41
CA PRO A 37 -6.36 12.36 -2.96
C PRO A 37 -6.12 11.09 -2.16
N LYS A 38 -6.57 9.93 -2.65
CA LYS A 38 -6.34 8.63 -2.00
C LYS A 38 -4.86 8.22 -2.05
N LEU A 39 -4.15 8.49 -3.15
CA LEU A 39 -2.72 8.22 -3.24
C LEU A 39 -1.93 9.11 -2.26
N LYS A 40 -2.29 10.40 -2.13
CA LYS A 40 -1.73 11.29 -1.09
C LYS A 40 -1.93 10.74 0.32
N GLN A 41 -3.11 10.20 0.61
CA GLN A 41 -3.41 9.57 1.89
C GLN A 41 -2.55 8.31 2.12
N CYS A 42 -2.40 7.45 1.12
CA CYS A 42 -1.48 6.31 1.19
C CYS A 42 -0.03 6.73 1.41
N LYS A 43 0.43 7.80 0.75
CA LYS A 43 1.77 8.37 0.98
C LYS A 43 1.95 8.86 2.41
N SER A 44 0.92 9.48 3.00
CA SER A 44 0.95 9.87 4.42
C SER A 44 0.99 8.65 5.35
N LEU A 45 0.29 7.57 5.01
CA LEU A 45 0.15 6.38 5.85
C LEU A 45 1.35 5.43 5.75
N LEU A 46 1.88 5.21 4.55
CA LEU A 46 2.93 4.24 4.25
C LEU A 46 4.33 4.88 4.10
N GLY A 47 4.37 6.22 4.04
CA GLY A 47 5.56 7.01 3.75
C GLY A 47 5.70 7.31 2.26
N ALA A 48 5.76 8.59 1.89
CA ALA A 48 5.77 9.03 0.50
C ALA A 48 6.88 8.37 -0.32
N GLY A 49 8.13 8.39 0.19
CA GLY A 49 9.25 7.76 -0.51
C GLY A 49 9.16 6.23 -0.61
N ASN A 50 8.38 5.57 0.26
CA ASN A 50 8.14 4.13 0.14
C ASN A 50 7.13 3.83 -0.97
N VAL A 51 6.06 4.64 -1.05
CA VAL A 51 5.06 4.55 -2.12
C VAL A 51 5.70 4.86 -3.47
N ASP A 52 6.49 5.92 -3.57
CA ASP A 52 7.16 6.30 -4.81
C ASP A 52 8.11 5.19 -5.29
N ALA A 53 8.90 4.61 -4.40
CA ALA A 53 9.77 3.49 -4.72
C ALA A 53 8.99 2.22 -5.13
N ALA A 54 7.81 1.98 -4.57
CA ALA A 54 6.94 0.87 -4.94
C ALA A 54 6.42 1.02 -6.37
N VAL A 55 5.94 2.22 -6.71
CA VAL A 55 5.43 2.57 -8.03
C VAL A 55 6.55 2.48 -9.08
N GLU A 56 7.74 2.97 -8.76
CA GLU A 56 8.93 2.84 -9.61
C GLU A 56 9.31 1.36 -9.83
N SER A 57 9.31 0.55 -8.77
CA SER A 57 9.59 -0.89 -8.85
C SER A 57 8.58 -1.66 -9.69
N ALA A 58 7.37 -1.11 -9.88
CA ALA A 58 6.30 -1.65 -10.71
C ALA A 58 6.27 -1.04 -12.13
N GLY A 59 7.29 -0.28 -12.54
CA GLY A 59 7.41 0.29 -13.90
C GLY A 59 6.86 1.71 -14.06
N GLY A 60 6.43 2.37 -12.99
CA GLY A 60 6.12 3.81 -12.99
C GLY A 60 4.78 4.21 -13.61
N GLY A 61 3.84 3.27 -13.77
CA GLY A 61 2.54 3.49 -14.41
C GLY A 61 1.42 3.97 -13.47
N ASP A 62 0.18 3.80 -13.91
CA ASP A 62 -1.01 4.24 -13.20
C ASP A 62 -1.22 3.47 -11.90
N VAL A 63 -1.80 4.16 -10.90
CA VAL A 63 -2.01 3.62 -9.55
C VAL A 63 -3.46 3.77 -9.15
N GLU A 64 -4.12 2.66 -8.89
CA GLU A 64 -5.42 2.63 -8.24
C GLU A 64 -5.28 2.37 -6.74
N VAL A 65 -6.09 3.07 -5.94
CA VAL A 65 -6.02 3.01 -4.47
C VAL A 65 -7.36 2.59 -3.86
N ALA A 66 -7.31 1.54 -3.04
CA ALA A 66 -8.41 1.03 -2.23
C ALA A 66 -8.06 0.99 -0.73
N GLY A 67 -9.06 0.71 0.11
CA GLY A 67 -8.94 0.70 1.57
C GLY A 67 -9.28 2.03 2.25
N THR A 68 -8.84 2.17 3.50
CA THR A 68 -9.05 3.36 4.35
C THR A 68 -7.71 4.04 4.64
N PRO A 69 -7.14 4.81 3.70
CA PRO A 69 -5.75 5.30 3.80
C PRO A 69 -5.56 6.46 4.78
N GLN A 70 -6.49 6.64 5.73
CA GLN A 70 -6.46 7.68 6.76
C GLN A 70 -6.12 7.04 8.11
N ALA A 71 -4.94 7.37 8.64
CA ALA A 71 -4.42 6.79 9.88
C ALA A 71 -5.36 7.04 11.08
N ASP A 72 -5.96 8.23 11.17
CA ASP A 72 -6.87 8.60 12.27
C ASP A 72 -8.18 7.81 12.23
N VAL A 73 -8.72 7.53 11.04
CA VAL A 73 -9.93 6.72 10.85
C VAL A 73 -9.67 5.26 11.21
N LEU A 74 -8.52 4.71 10.79
CA LEU A 74 -8.07 3.36 11.20
C LEU A 74 -7.90 3.28 12.71
N ALA A 75 -7.20 4.25 13.30
CA ALA A 75 -6.94 4.31 14.73
C ALA A 75 -8.24 4.39 15.55
N LYS A 76 -9.20 5.23 15.15
CA LYS A 76 -10.53 5.31 15.78
C LYS A 76 -11.26 3.97 15.77
N SER A 77 -11.20 3.25 14.66
CA SER A 77 -11.84 1.93 14.51
C SER A 77 -11.19 0.90 15.44
N LEU A 78 -9.85 0.81 15.43
CA LEU A 78 -9.09 -0.10 16.28
C LEU A 78 -9.29 0.20 17.77
N VAL A 79 -9.28 1.48 18.18
CA VAL A 79 -9.53 1.91 19.57
C VAL A 79 -10.95 1.55 20.01
N ALA A 80 -11.95 1.74 19.14
CA ALA A 80 -13.32 1.38 19.45
C ALA A 80 -13.50 -0.14 19.62
N GLU A 81 -12.83 -0.94 18.81
CA GLU A 81 -12.81 -2.41 18.93
C GLU A 81 -12.17 -2.84 20.25
N ALA A 82 -10.97 -2.35 20.57
CA ALA A 82 -10.28 -2.70 21.82
C ALA A 82 -11.08 -2.35 23.09
N LYS A 83 -11.85 -1.25 23.08
CA LYS A 83 -12.71 -0.85 24.21
C LYS A 83 -13.92 -1.74 24.40
N LYS A 84 -14.42 -2.36 23.32
CA LYS A 84 -15.59 -3.25 23.33
C LYS A 84 -15.22 -4.72 23.46
N TRP A 85 -13.97 -5.05 23.13
CA TRP A 85 -13.45 -6.41 23.15
C TRP A 85 -13.57 -7.05 24.54
N GLN A 86 -13.90 -8.34 24.52
CA GLN A 86 -13.96 -9.19 25.70
C GLN A 86 -13.13 -10.44 25.44
N LYS A 87 -12.62 -11.09 26.49
CA LYS A 87 -11.70 -12.24 26.34
C LYS A 87 -12.28 -13.43 25.56
N SER A 88 -13.60 -13.59 25.55
CA SER A 88 -14.28 -14.63 24.77
C SER A 88 -14.48 -14.28 23.29
N ASP A 89 -14.16 -13.05 22.88
CA ASP A 89 -14.30 -12.60 21.50
C ASP A 89 -13.09 -13.03 20.67
N LEU A 90 -13.36 -13.89 19.70
CA LEU A 90 -12.38 -14.44 18.76
C LEU A 90 -12.44 -13.74 17.39
N GLN A 91 -13.39 -12.82 17.20
CA GLN A 91 -13.50 -12.07 15.96
C GLN A 91 -12.61 -10.84 16.05
N HIS A 92 -11.63 -10.77 15.15
CA HIS A 92 -10.78 -9.59 15.01
C HIS A 92 -10.95 -9.03 13.61
N THR A 93 -11.41 -7.79 13.53
CA THR A 93 -11.69 -7.17 12.24
C THR A 93 -10.37 -6.83 11.55
N GLY A 94 -10.22 -7.29 10.31
CA GLY A 94 -9.12 -6.88 9.44
C GLY A 94 -9.45 -5.56 8.75
N TYR A 95 -8.57 -4.57 8.89
CA TYR A 95 -8.68 -3.29 8.22
C TYR A 95 -7.59 -3.16 7.16
N THR A 96 -7.98 -3.02 5.89
CA THR A 96 -7.08 -2.59 4.83
C THR A 96 -6.83 -1.10 4.96
N GLY A 97 -5.61 -0.73 5.33
CA GLY A 97 -5.21 0.67 5.42
C GLY A 97 -5.01 1.25 4.02
N CYS A 98 -4.13 0.63 3.23
CA CYS A 98 -3.91 1.05 1.86
C CYS A 98 -3.63 -0.16 0.99
N ARG A 99 -4.42 -0.32 -0.07
CA ARG A 99 -4.13 -1.22 -1.17
C ARG A 99 -3.85 -0.39 -2.41
N MET A 100 -2.69 -0.60 -3.03
CA MET A 100 -2.29 0.03 -4.28
C MET A 100 -2.13 -1.06 -5.33
N ASP A 101 -2.91 -0.97 -6.40
CA ASP A 101 -2.75 -1.78 -7.59
C ASP A 101 -2.08 -0.89 -8.66
N MET A 102 -0.94 -1.32 -9.18
CA MET A 102 -0.10 -0.60 -10.14
C MET A 102 -0.21 -1.27 -11.50
N PHE A 103 -0.26 -0.49 -12.57
CA PHE A 103 -0.56 -0.99 -13.91
C PHE A 103 0.46 -0.56 -14.97
N GLU A 104 0.73 -1.47 -15.92
CA GLU A 104 1.40 -1.18 -17.19
C GLU A 104 0.38 -1.43 -18.31
N GLY A 105 -0.20 -0.34 -18.82
CA GLY A 105 -1.40 -0.44 -19.67
C GLY A 105 -2.57 -1.05 -18.90
N ASP A 106 -3.18 -2.10 -19.44
CA ASP A 106 -4.31 -2.80 -18.79
C ASP A 106 -3.88 -3.95 -17.86
N GLN A 107 -2.57 -4.19 -17.71
CA GLN A 107 -2.05 -5.30 -16.90
C GLN A 107 -1.55 -4.80 -15.54
N THR A 108 -1.91 -5.50 -14.47
CA THR A 108 -1.36 -5.23 -13.14
C THR A 108 0.13 -5.59 -13.13
N SER A 109 0.98 -4.58 -12.96
CA SER A 109 2.44 -4.71 -12.89
C SER A 109 2.94 -4.88 -11.45
N GLY A 110 2.11 -4.54 -10.46
CA GLY A 110 2.43 -4.79 -9.06
C GLY A 110 1.29 -4.48 -8.10
N THR A 111 1.41 -4.96 -6.88
CA THR A 111 0.45 -4.69 -5.81
C THR A 111 1.16 -4.42 -4.49
N VAL A 112 0.63 -3.47 -3.71
CA VAL A 112 0.97 -3.27 -2.31
C VAL A 112 -0.31 -3.36 -1.50
N ASP A 113 -0.34 -4.22 -0.49
CA ASP A 113 -1.46 -4.32 0.45
C ASP A 113 -0.94 -4.16 1.88
N ALA A 114 -1.35 -3.09 2.55
CA ALA A 114 -1.05 -2.79 3.94
C ALA A 114 -2.32 -2.93 4.79
N SER A 115 -2.30 -3.86 5.75
CA SER A 115 -3.44 -4.15 6.60
C SER A 115 -3.08 -4.28 8.07
N VAL A 116 -4.05 -3.98 8.94
CA VAL A 116 -3.92 -4.04 10.39
C VAL A 116 -5.13 -4.72 11.01
N LYS A 117 -4.90 -5.48 12.07
CA LYS A 117 -5.94 -6.11 12.89
C LYS A 117 -5.47 -6.27 14.32
N TRP A 118 -6.39 -6.57 15.23
CA TRP A 118 -6.01 -7.17 16.51
C TRP A 118 -5.57 -8.62 16.30
N SER A 119 -4.46 -9.00 16.94
CA SER A 119 -3.83 -10.31 16.82
C SER A 119 -4.64 -11.37 17.58
N VAL A 120 -4.77 -12.56 16.99
CA VAL A 120 -5.22 -13.77 17.70
C VAL A 120 -4.16 -14.29 18.68
N LEU A 121 -2.90 -13.88 18.51
CA LEU A 121 -1.77 -14.26 19.35
C LEU A 121 -1.63 -13.27 20.51
N SER A 122 -1.68 -13.78 21.74
CA SER A 122 -1.32 -13.05 22.95
C SER A 122 0.20 -12.99 23.10
N LEU A 123 0.70 -12.09 23.95
CA LEU A 123 2.14 -11.98 24.21
C LEU A 123 2.72 -13.27 24.80
N GLY A 124 1.97 -13.96 25.65
CA GLY A 124 2.37 -15.26 26.17
C GLY A 124 2.48 -16.34 25.09
N MET A 125 1.63 -16.28 24.05
CA MET A 125 1.72 -17.18 22.91
C MET A 125 2.93 -16.88 22.03
N LEU A 126 3.31 -15.62 21.84
CA LEU A 126 4.48 -15.23 21.04
C LEU A 126 5.80 -15.74 21.64
N ASP A 127 5.87 -15.85 22.96
CA ASP A 127 7.04 -16.36 23.68
C ASP A 127 7.09 -17.91 23.74
N SER A 128 6.06 -18.59 23.25
CA SER A 128 6.04 -20.06 23.22
C SER A 128 7.07 -20.63 22.21
N PRO A 129 7.65 -21.81 22.49
CA PRO A 129 8.58 -22.47 21.55
C PRO A 129 7.99 -22.75 20.16
N GLU A 130 6.66 -22.90 20.07
CA GLU A 130 5.96 -23.14 18.82
C GLU A 130 5.95 -21.89 17.93
N ASN A 131 5.67 -20.73 18.51
CA ASN A 131 5.57 -19.47 17.78
C ASN A 131 6.91 -18.76 17.60
N SER A 132 7.90 -19.02 18.45
CA SER A 132 9.22 -18.35 18.39
C SER A 132 10.03 -18.67 17.13
N ARG A 133 9.67 -19.73 16.39
CA ARG A 133 10.24 -20.04 15.07
C ARG A 133 9.81 -19.03 14.00
N THR A 134 8.56 -18.55 14.10
CA THR A 134 7.96 -17.61 13.16
C THR A 134 8.14 -16.18 13.64
N TRP A 135 7.87 -15.94 14.93
CA TRP A 135 7.90 -14.61 15.55
C TRP A 135 9.19 -14.41 16.31
N ARG A 136 9.96 -13.41 15.90
CA ARG A 136 11.19 -12.98 16.58
C ARG A 136 10.93 -11.68 17.32
N ARG A 137 11.36 -11.60 18.57
CA ARG A 137 11.29 -10.36 19.33
C ARG A 137 12.30 -9.36 18.75
N ALA A 138 11.82 -8.21 18.27
CA ALA A 138 12.68 -7.13 17.79
C ALA A 138 13.06 -6.17 18.93
N ASN A 139 12.14 -5.94 19.87
CA ASN A 139 12.37 -5.27 21.15
C ASN A 139 11.25 -5.62 22.15
N GLU A 140 11.19 -4.96 23.31
CA GLU A 140 10.18 -5.21 24.36
C GLU A 140 8.72 -5.04 23.91
N SER A 141 8.47 -4.28 22.84
CA SER A 141 7.13 -3.90 22.38
C SER A 141 6.80 -4.37 20.96
N VAL A 142 7.76 -5.02 20.29
CA VAL A 142 7.64 -5.38 18.87
C VAL A 142 8.16 -6.78 18.61
N PHE A 143 7.36 -7.57 17.90
CA PHE A 143 7.70 -8.87 17.36
C PHE A 143 7.55 -8.83 15.85
N VAL A 144 8.39 -9.57 15.13
CA VAL A 144 8.39 -9.59 13.66
C VAL A 144 8.36 -11.02 13.17
N ALA A 145 7.61 -11.26 12.10
CA ALA A 145 7.67 -12.50 11.35
C ALA A 145 8.27 -12.20 9.97
N PRO A 146 9.54 -12.58 9.72
CA PRO A 146 10.13 -12.50 8.39
C PRO A 146 9.48 -13.56 7.50
N GLU A 147 8.88 -13.10 6.41
CA GLU A 147 8.34 -13.95 5.34
C GLU A 147 7.39 -15.06 5.83
N PRO A 148 6.29 -14.74 6.53
CA PRO A 148 5.29 -15.72 6.94
C PRO A 148 4.54 -16.35 5.75
N GLY A 149 4.77 -15.84 4.54
CA GLY A 149 4.29 -16.35 3.27
C GLY A 149 4.94 -15.58 2.11
N PRO A 150 4.63 -15.96 0.86
CA PRO A 150 5.18 -15.32 -0.33
C PRO A 150 4.96 -13.82 -0.29
N ALA A 151 6.06 -13.06 -0.38
CA ALA A 151 6.06 -11.61 -0.44
C ALA A 151 5.27 -10.87 0.65
N ARG A 152 5.22 -11.46 1.86
CA ARG A 152 4.57 -10.86 3.04
C ARG A 152 5.57 -10.62 4.14
N MET A 153 5.32 -9.59 4.93
CA MET A 153 6.00 -9.34 6.19
C MET A 153 4.97 -8.95 7.23
N GLN A 154 5.18 -9.40 8.47
CA GLN A 154 4.28 -9.09 9.57
C GLN A 154 5.04 -8.57 10.77
N LEU A 155 4.35 -7.71 11.51
CA LEU A 155 4.82 -7.12 12.76
C LEU A 155 3.68 -7.17 13.77
N ILE A 156 3.98 -7.53 15.01
CA ILE A 156 3.08 -7.37 16.14
C ILE A 156 3.63 -6.28 17.07
N ALA A 157 2.78 -5.31 17.41
CA ALA A 157 3.09 -4.21 18.32
C ALA A 157 2.20 -4.24 19.56
N VAL A 158 2.80 -4.01 20.72
CA VAL A 158 2.07 -3.87 21.99
C VAL A 158 1.49 -2.46 22.10
N CYS A 159 0.17 -2.32 21.94
CA CYS A 159 -0.56 -1.09 22.19
C CYS A 159 -1.62 -1.31 23.27
N ALA A 160 -1.46 -0.63 24.40
CA ALA A 160 -2.47 -0.60 25.46
C ALA A 160 -3.43 0.57 25.22
N VAL A 161 -4.70 0.28 24.94
CA VAL A 161 -5.70 1.31 24.64
C VAL A 161 -6.28 1.87 25.96
N PRO A 162 -6.18 3.19 26.22
CA PRO A 162 -6.80 3.79 27.39
C PRO A 162 -8.31 3.52 27.46
N GLY A 163 -8.76 2.96 28.59
CA GLY A 163 -10.17 2.60 28.82
C GLY A 163 -10.58 1.22 28.26
N ALA A 164 -9.66 0.46 27.67
CA ALA A 164 -9.89 -0.96 27.41
C ALA A 164 -9.73 -1.80 28.70
N ILE A 165 -10.19 -3.05 28.67
CA ILE A 165 -10.06 -3.96 29.82
C ILE A 165 -8.58 -4.25 30.14
N ALA A 166 -8.27 -4.51 31.41
CA ALA A 166 -6.89 -4.65 31.88
C ALA A 166 -6.07 -5.72 31.15
N SER A 167 -6.71 -6.81 30.70
CA SER A 167 -6.05 -7.89 29.97
C SER A 167 -5.78 -7.59 28.50
N GLN A 168 -6.37 -6.52 27.92
CA GLN A 168 -6.22 -6.18 26.50
C GLN A 168 -4.76 -6.09 26.09
N ARG A 169 -3.93 -5.42 26.89
CA ARG A 169 -2.51 -5.20 26.57
C ARG A 169 -1.73 -6.49 26.30
N SER A 170 -2.00 -7.54 27.07
CA SER A 170 -1.27 -8.82 26.98
C SER A 170 -1.94 -9.82 26.05
N GLU A 171 -3.25 -9.73 25.89
CA GLU A 171 -4.06 -10.72 25.16
C GLU A 171 -4.43 -10.29 23.74
N LEU A 172 -4.35 -8.99 23.46
CA LEU A 172 -4.83 -8.40 22.21
C LEU A 172 -3.82 -7.37 21.67
N PRO A 173 -2.61 -7.78 21.25
CA PRO A 173 -1.66 -6.87 20.61
C PRO A 173 -2.08 -6.60 19.14
N LEU A 174 -1.58 -5.52 18.55
CA LEU A 174 -1.86 -5.18 17.15
C LEU A 174 -0.97 -5.97 16.21
N GLN A 175 -1.55 -6.51 15.13
CA GLN A 175 -0.83 -7.16 14.05
C GLN A 175 -0.95 -6.33 12.77
N PHE A 176 0.19 -6.02 12.18
CA PHE A 176 0.35 -5.33 10.91
C PHE A 176 0.90 -6.30 9.88
N GLU A 177 0.46 -6.15 8.64
CA GLU A 177 0.97 -6.87 7.47
C GLU A 177 1.21 -5.89 6.32
N VAL A 178 2.30 -6.10 5.60
CA VAL A 178 2.49 -5.57 4.26
C VAL A 178 2.79 -6.73 3.32
N ALA A 179 2.01 -6.81 2.25
CA ALA A 179 2.18 -7.75 1.15
C ALA A 179 2.51 -6.99 -0.14
N GLY A 180 3.35 -7.58 -0.99
CA GLY A 180 3.63 -7.05 -2.32
C GLY A 180 4.85 -7.70 -2.94
N GLU A 181 4.65 -8.46 -4.02
CA GLU A 181 5.73 -9.18 -4.71
C GLU A 181 6.75 -8.22 -5.30
N SER A 182 6.29 -7.08 -5.83
CA SER A 182 7.14 -6.05 -6.44
C SER A 182 7.99 -5.26 -5.43
N LEU A 183 7.69 -5.31 -4.12
CA LEU A 183 8.31 -4.43 -3.12
C LEU A 183 9.75 -4.81 -2.71
N GLY A 184 10.33 -5.92 -3.19
CA GLY A 184 11.56 -6.45 -2.60
C GLY A 184 11.44 -6.68 -1.08
N SER A 185 12.52 -7.09 -0.42
CA SER A 185 12.48 -7.37 1.02
C SER A 185 12.64 -6.08 1.86
N GLU A 186 13.64 -5.26 1.52
CA GLU A 186 13.98 -4.05 2.29
C GLU A 186 12.85 -3.01 2.29
N LEU A 187 12.33 -2.67 1.11
CA LEU A 187 11.26 -1.69 1.00
C LEU A 187 9.96 -2.20 1.63
N ARG A 188 9.68 -3.51 1.61
CA ARG A 188 8.55 -4.10 2.33
C ARG A 188 8.68 -3.92 3.84
N TRP A 189 9.85 -4.16 4.43
CA TRP A 189 10.09 -3.89 5.86
C TRP A 189 9.95 -2.42 6.22
N LYS A 190 10.55 -1.55 5.40
CA LYS A 190 10.47 -0.10 5.60
C LYS A 190 9.03 0.40 5.53
N THR A 191 8.24 -0.11 4.60
CA THR A 191 6.82 0.20 4.46
C THR A 191 6.02 -0.26 5.68
N LEU A 192 6.26 -1.50 6.14
CA LEU A 192 5.61 -2.06 7.32
C LEU A 192 5.93 -1.27 8.60
N SER A 193 7.20 -0.92 8.81
CA SER A 193 7.62 -0.09 9.95
C SER A 193 6.97 1.29 9.96
N THR A 194 6.92 1.96 8.80
CA THR A 194 6.27 3.27 8.70
C THR A 194 4.77 3.16 8.96
N PHE A 195 4.10 2.19 8.32
CA PHE A 195 2.67 1.99 8.49
C PHE A 195 2.28 1.73 9.95
N ALA A 196 2.99 0.82 10.61
CA ALA A 196 2.74 0.50 12.01
C ALA A 196 2.97 1.73 12.92
N ARG A 197 3.98 2.55 12.64
CA ARG A 197 4.23 3.79 13.37
C ARG A 197 3.09 4.79 13.19
N SER A 198 2.71 5.08 11.95
CA SER A 198 1.64 6.05 11.64
C SER A 198 0.33 5.68 12.31
N VAL A 199 -0.05 4.39 12.32
CA VAL A 199 -1.28 3.95 13.00
C VAL A 199 -1.15 4.03 14.52
N THR A 200 -0.04 3.56 15.09
CA THR A 200 0.11 3.53 16.56
C THR A 200 0.30 4.91 17.19
N GLU A 201 0.86 5.87 16.46
CA GLU A 201 0.91 7.29 16.85
C GLU A 201 -0.51 7.86 16.99
N GLU A 202 -1.38 7.64 16.00
CA GLU A 202 -2.77 8.11 16.01
C GLU A 202 -3.65 7.41 17.06
N MET A 203 -3.34 6.16 17.42
CA MET A 203 -4.11 5.40 18.41
C MET A 203 -3.98 5.93 19.85
N GLY A 204 -2.93 6.72 20.16
CA GLY A 204 -2.73 7.25 21.50
C GLY A 204 -2.58 6.16 22.58
N CYS A 205 -1.82 5.10 22.27
CA CYS A 205 -1.54 4.00 23.20
C CYS A 205 -0.94 4.54 24.51
N ALA A 206 -1.37 4.00 25.67
CA ALA A 206 -0.92 4.49 26.99
C ALA A 206 0.61 4.47 27.17
N LYS A 207 1.27 3.45 26.59
CA LYS A 207 2.70 3.43 26.33
C LYS A 207 2.88 3.15 24.83
N PRO A 208 3.28 4.13 24.01
CA PRO A 208 3.49 3.90 22.59
C PRO A 208 4.54 2.81 22.35
N PRO A 209 4.30 1.87 21.41
CA PRO A 209 5.29 0.88 21.04
C PRO A 209 6.48 1.56 20.35
N VAL A 210 7.70 1.11 20.64
CA VAL A 210 8.90 1.62 19.97
C VAL A 210 9.11 0.81 18.69
N ILE A 211 8.64 1.32 17.55
CA ILE A 211 8.73 0.61 16.27
C ILE A 211 10.03 1.00 15.53
N PRO A 212 10.98 0.06 15.35
CA PRO A 212 12.24 0.34 14.66
C PRO A 212 12.02 0.85 13.23
N SER A 213 12.83 1.81 12.81
CA SER A 213 12.84 2.33 11.43
C SER A 213 13.42 1.34 10.42
N ALA A 214 14.28 0.43 10.87
CA ALA A 214 14.84 -0.66 10.09
C ALA A 214 14.47 -2.00 10.72
N LEU A 215 13.93 -2.91 9.90
CA LEU A 215 13.62 -4.28 10.26
C LEU A 215 14.18 -5.23 9.19
N PRO A 216 14.59 -6.46 9.56
CA PRO A 216 14.78 -6.92 10.93
C PRO A 216 15.92 -6.12 11.62
N PRO A 217 15.93 -6.02 12.96
CA PRO A 217 17.04 -5.37 13.66
C PRO A 217 18.35 -6.07 13.27
N SER A 218 19.39 -5.27 13.01
CA SER A 218 20.74 -5.79 12.79
C SER A 218 21.17 -6.63 14.00
N ALA A 219 21.63 -7.85 13.73
CA ALA A 219 22.11 -8.81 14.73
C ALA A 219 23.30 -8.28 15.52
#